data_AF-A0A537VCH3-F1
#
_entry.id   AF-A0A537VCH3-F1
#
_cell.length_a   1.000
_cell.length_b   1.000
_cell.length_c   1.000
_cell.angle_alpha   90.00
_cell.angle_beta   90.00
_cell.angle_gamma   90.00
#
_symmetry.space_group_name_H-M   'P 1'
#
loop_
_entity.id
_entity.type
_entity.pdbx_description
1 polymer ?
#
loop_
_entity_poly.entity_id
_entity_poly.type
_entity_poly.pdbx_seq_one_letter_code
_entity_poly.pdbx_strand_id
1 'polypeptide(L)'
;MSLAAAPDHRDTSQDESSRGRFQALLVRLHALPLPAKGPAFEAVVRWYLENAPQFRGVVQRVFAWREWPGRWGPDAGIDLVAELQS
;
A
#
# COMPACT_ATOMS: atom_id res chain seq x y z
N MET A 1 31.28 12.85 -31.69
CA MET A 1 31.13 12.14 -30.40
C MET A 1 29.65 12.08 -30.08
N SER A 2 29.03 10.91 -30.20
CA SER A 2 27.64 10.68 -29.81
C SER A 2 27.68 9.75 -28.60
N LEU A 3 27.17 10.21 -27.46
CA LEU A 3 27.04 9.40 -26.26
C LEU A 3 25.79 8.53 -26.45
N ALA A 4 25.97 7.27 -26.86
CA ALA A 4 24.90 6.30 -26.78
C ALA A 4 24.57 6.10 -25.30
N ALA A 5 23.35 6.46 -24.89
CA ALA A 5 22.85 6.11 -23.58
C ALA A 5 22.88 4.58 -23.45
N ALA A 6 23.55 4.07 -22.42
CA ALA A 6 23.59 2.65 -22.13
C ALA A 6 22.16 2.12 -21.95
N PRO A 7 21.84 0.90 -22.43
CA PRO A 7 20.55 0.30 -22.16
C PRO A 7 20.39 0.13 -20.64
N ASP A 8 19.31 0.72 -20.12
CA ASP A 8 18.83 0.51 -18.75
C ASP A 8 18.48 -0.98 -18.61
N HIS A 9 19.41 -1.77 -18.03
CA HIS A 9 19.23 -3.19 -17.76
C HIS A 9 18.28 -3.42 -16.58
N ARG A 10 17.05 -2.89 -16.67
CA ARG A 10 15.96 -3.38 -15.83
C ARG A 10 15.65 -4.80 -16.30
N ASP A 11 15.90 -5.77 -15.42
CA ASP A 11 15.57 -7.17 -15.62
C ASP A 11 14.05 -7.33 -15.80
N THR A 12 13.62 -7.45 -17.04
CA THR A 12 12.22 -7.63 -17.46
C THR A 12 11.58 -8.83 -16.77
N SER A 13 12.37 -9.87 -16.45
CA SER A 13 11.90 -11.08 -15.76
C SER A 13 11.43 -10.78 -14.33
N GLN A 14 12.10 -9.84 -13.65
CA GLN A 14 11.76 -9.46 -12.28
C GLN A 14 10.53 -8.53 -12.22
N ASP A 15 10.37 -7.68 -13.23
CA ASP A 15 9.17 -6.83 -13.39
C ASP A 15 7.92 -7.67 -13.68
N GLU A 16 8.02 -8.63 -14.62
CA GLU A 16 6.94 -9.57 -14.94
C GLU A 16 6.54 -10.41 -13.72
N SER A 17 7.51 -10.89 -12.93
CA SER A 17 7.25 -11.63 -11.69
C SER A 17 6.53 -10.77 -10.64
N SER A 18 6.93 -9.51 -10.49
CA SER A 18 6.33 -8.59 -9.53
C SER A 18 4.90 -8.21 -9.93
N ARG A 19 4.67 -7.95 -11.21
CA ARG A 19 3.33 -7.76 -11.77
C ARG A 19 2.45 -8.99 -11.57
N GLY A 20 2.99 -10.19 -11.79
CA GLY A 20 2.28 -11.46 -11.55
C GLY A 20 1.86 -11.64 -10.09
N ARG A 21 2.77 -11.39 -9.14
CA ARG A 21 2.46 -11.44 -7.70
C ARG A 21 1.42 -10.41 -7.28
N PHE A 22 1.50 -9.19 -7.82
CA PHE A 22 0.51 -8.15 -7.56
C PHE A 22 -0.87 -8.55 -8.11
N GLN A 23 -0.93 -9.09 -9.33
CA GLN A 23 -2.18 -9.58 -9.91
C GLN A 23 -2.79 -10.69 -9.06
N ALA A 24 -1.98 -11.62 -8.56
CA ALA A 24 -2.44 -12.69 -7.67
C ALA A 24 -3.01 -12.14 -6.35
N LEU A 25 -2.38 -11.11 -5.77
CA LEU A 25 -2.91 -10.39 -4.60
C LEU A 25 -4.28 -9.77 -4.90
N LEU A 26 -4.42 -9.07 -6.04
CA LEU A 26 -5.68 -8.45 -6.44
C LEU A 26 -6.81 -9.47 -6.62
N VAL A 27 -6.51 -10.61 -7.26
CA VAL A 27 -7.48 -11.72 -7.41
C VAL A 27 -7.92 -12.22 -6.03
N ARG A 28 -6.97 -12.43 -5.10
CA ARG A 28 -7.30 -12.90 -3.75
C ARG A 28 -8.15 -11.89 -2.97
N LEU A 29 -7.83 -10.60 -3.04
CA LEU A 29 -8.65 -9.55 -2.41
C LEU A 29 -10.06 -9.50 -3.00
N HIS A 30 -10.18 -9.64 -4.33
CA HIS A 30 -11.48 -9.60 -5.00
C HIS A 30 -12.38 -10.79 -4.64
N ALA A 31 -11.79 -11.97 -4.41
CA ALA A 31 -12.49 -13.18 -4.02
C ALA A 31 -13.00 -13.19 -2.57
N LEU A 32 -12.61 -12.22 -1.73
CA LEU A 32 -13.08 -12.13 -0.35
C LEU A 32 -14.58 -11.79 -0.27
N PRO A 33 -15.31 -12.35 0.71
CA PRO A 33 -16.69 -11.96 0.97
C PRO A 33 -16.77 -10.48 1.40
N LEU A 34 -17.90 -9.81 1.12
CA LEU A 34 -18.07 -8.37 1.33
C LEU A 34 -17.64 -7.87 2.73
N PRO A 35 -17.98 -8.54 3.84
CA PRO A 35 -17.58 -8.07 5.18
C PRO A 35 -16.06 -8.09 5.42
N ALA A 36 -15.33 -8.94 4.70
CA ALA A 36 -13.88 -9.09 4.84
C ALA A 36 -13.09 -8.26 3.82
N LYS A 37 -13.74 -7.82 2.73
CA LYS A 37 -13.06 -7.16 1.61
C LYS A 37 -12.50 -5.79 2.01
N GLY A 38 -13.28 -4.97 2.71
CA GLY A 38 -12.85 -3.65 3.21
C GLY A 38 -11.63 -3.76 4.15
N PRO A 39 -11.74 -4.50 5.28
CA PRO A 39 -10.62 -4.66 6.21
C PRO A 39 -9.35 -5.25 5.60
N ALA A 40 -9.48 -6.18 4.64
CA ALA A 40 -8.33 -6.73 3.94
C ALA A 40 -7.66 -5.70 3.02
N PHE A 41 -8.44 -4.86 2.34
CA PHE A 41 -7.90 -3.78 1.53
C PHE A 41 -7.21 -2.72 2.40
N GLU A 42 -7.83 -2.32 3.52
CA GLU A 42 -7.22 -1.41 4.51
C GLU A 42 -5.86 -1.92 5.01
N ALA A 43 -5.73 -3.23 5.26
CA ALA A 43 -4.46 -3.83 5.70
C ALA A 43 -3.36 -3.69 4.63
N VAL A 44 -3.70 -3.84 3.35
CA VAL A 44 -2.76 -3.64 2.23
C VAL A 44 -2.35 -2.17 2.12
N VAL A 45 -3.31 -1.24 2.23
CA VAL A 45 -3.03 0.21 2.17
C VAL A 45 -2.17 0.64 3.36
N ARG A 46 -2.46 0.16 4.58
CA ARG A 46 -1.63 0.39 5.77
C ARG A 46 -0.18 -0.03 5.50
N TRP A 47 0.02 -1.29 5.08
CA TRP A 47 1.37 -1.78 4.78
C TRP A 47 2.06 -0.94 3.70
N TYR A 48 1.35 -0.57 2.64
CA TYR A 48 1.91 0.26 1.56
C TYR A 48 2.35 1.63 2.06
N LEU A 49 1.54 2.33 2.85
CA LEU A 49 1.88 3.63 3.41
C LEU A 49 3.08 3.56 4.37
N GLU A 50 3.22 2.48 5.13
CA GLU A 50 4.32 2.32 6.07
C GLU A 50 5.64 1.88 5.40
N ASN A 51 5.59 1.20 4.25
CA ASN A 51 6.77 0.55 3.67
C ASN A 51 7.23 1.14 2.33
N ALA A 52 6.34 1.76 1.55
CA ALA A 52 6.69 2.22 0.22
C ALA A 52 7.71 3.38 0.29
N PRO A 53 8.74 3.41 -0.59
CA PRO A 53 9.83 4.39 -0.52
C PRO A 53 9.37 5.85 -0.45
N GLN A 54 8.28 6.20 -1.12
CA GLN A 54 7.69 7.53 -1.16
C GLN A 54 7.00 7.95 0.15
N PHE A 55 6.65 7.02 1.03
CA PHE A 55 5.92 7.28 2.27
C PHE A 55 6.70 6.92 3.54
N ARG A 56 7.56 5.90 3.51
CA ARG A 56 8.29 5.39 4.68
C ARG A 56 9.17 6.42 5.41
N GLY A 57 9.55 7.51 4.72
CA GLY A 57 10.32 8.61 5.29
C GLY A 57 9.48 9.74 5.87
N VAL A 58 8.16 9.71 5.72
CA VAL A 58 7.23 10.75 6.20
C VAL A 58 6.11 10.19 7.07
N VAL A 59 5.72 8.93 6.88
CA VAL A 59 4.73 8.22 7.70
C VAL A 59 5.45 7.53 8.85
N GLN A 60 5.03 7.81 10.08
CA GLN A 60 5.51 7.14 11.29
C GLN A 60 4.71 5.88 11.58
N ARG A 61 3.38 5.96 11.45
CA ARG A 61 2.45 4.87 11.74
C ARG A 61 1.11 5.11 11.07
N VAL A 62 0.40 4.05 10.71
CA VAL A 62 -0.97 4.13 10.18
C VAL A 62 -1.95 3.33 11.05
N PHE A 63 -2.99 4.01 11.53
CA PHE A 63 -4.04 3.45 12.38
C PHE A 63 -5.28 3.08 11.57
N ALA A 64 -5.98 2.00 11.93
CA ALA A 64 -7.40 1.89 11.59
C ALA A 64 -8.17 2.99 12.32
N TRP A 65 -9.25 3.51 11.75
CA TRP A 65 -10.10 4.49 12.45
C TRP A 65 -10.53 4.01 13.85
N ARG A 66 -10.95 2.74 13.94
CA ARG A 66 -11.32 2.11 15.21
C ARG A 66 -10.18 2.05 16.23
N GLU A 67 -8.93 2.11 15.80
CA GLU A 67 -7.73 2.03 16.64
C GLU A 67 -7.12 3.42 16.94
N TRP A 68 -7.55 4.47 16.22
CA TRP A 68 -7.02 5.81 16.38
C TRP A 68 -7.47 6.43 17.72
N PRO A 69 -6.56 6.86 18.61
CA PRO A 69 -6.91 7.47 19.90
C PRO A 69 -7.72 8.76 19.76
N GLY A 70 -7.57 9.49 18.65
CA GLY A 70 -8.32 10.72 18.38
C GLY A 70 -9.69 10.51 17.74
N ARG A 71 -10.22 9.28 17.71
CA ARG A 71 -11.54 9.02 17.12
C ARG A 71 -12.66 9.72 17.90
N TRP A 72 -13.60 10.34 17.18
CA TRP A 72 -14.74 11.07 17.78
C TRP A 72 -16.09 10.36 17.57
N GLY A 73 -16.08 9.14 17.04
CA GLY A 73 -17.29 8.36 16.79
C GLY A 73 -16.97 6.96 16.24
N PRO A 74 -17.95 6.05 16.26
CA PRO A 74 -17.78 4.68 15.75
C PRO A 74 -17.62 4.65 14.22
N ASP A 75 -18.22 5.61 13.52
CA ASP A 75 -18.14 5.78 12.08
C ASP A 75 -17.97 7.28 11.77
N ALA A 76 -16.96 7.60 10.97
CA ALA A 76 -16.68 8.95 10.50
C ALA A 76 -16.47 8.98 8.97
N GLY A 77 -16.70 7.85 8.28
CA GLY A 77 -16.29 7.65 6.88
C GLY A 77 -14.78 7.64 6.67
N ILE A 78 -13.98 7.58 7.74
CA ILE A 78 -12.52 7.48 7.70
C ILE A 78 -12.15 6.01 7.90
N ASP A 79 -11.33 5.46 7.00
CA ASP A 79 -10.83 4.09 7.12
C ASP A 79 -9.49 4.05 7.87
N LEU A 80 -8.54 4.90 7.47
CA LEU A 80 -7.17 4.95 7.97
C LEU A 80 -6.74 6.37 8.36
N VAL A 81 -5.91 6.48 9.40
CA VAL A 81 -5.27 7.71 9.83
C VAL A 81 -3.75 7.52 9.82
N ALA A 82 -3.02 8.37 9.10
CA ALA A 82 -1.57 8.36 9.08
C ALA A 82 -1.00 9.41 10.05
N GLU A 83 -0.17 8.96 10.97
CA GLU A 83 0.69 9.82 11.79
C GLU A 83 1.96 10.11 11.00
N LEU A 84 2.30 11.39 10.85
CA LEU A 84 3.47 11.84 10.10
C LEU A 84 4.65 12.12 11.05
N GLN A 85 5.86 11.93 10.54
CA GLN A 85 7.10 12.30 11.23
C GLN A 85 7.15 13.82 11.44
N SER A 86 7.60 14.25 12.62
CA SER A 86 7.78 15.67 13.00
C SER A 86 9.17 16.19 12.64
#